data_AF-A0A259CBE5-F1
#
_entry.id   AF-A0A259CBE5-F1
#
_cell.length_a   1.000
_cell.length_b   1.000
_cell.length_c   1.000
_cell.angle_alpha   90.00
_cell.angle_beta   90.00
_cell.angle_gamma   90.00
#
_symmetry.space_group_name_H-M   'P 1'
#
loop_
_entity.id
_entity.type
_entity.pdbx_description
1 polymer ?
#
loop_
_entity_poly.entity_id
_entity_poly.type
_entity_poly.pdbx_seq_one_letter_code
_entity_poly.pdbx_strand_id
1 'polypeptide(L)'
;MVHLALRMVAVVAALGGMMAPAQAQSPADFFAALFGGLVRPQPQAARPMDVLPPMEAERPTRTVAYCVRMCDGHYFPMSTTEDADAKCAAFCPNAEARVFRGGGVIDDAASADGRS
;
A
#
# COMPACT_ATOMS: atom_id res chain seq x y z
N MET A 1 39.92 17.95 -46.23
CA MET A 1 38.47 17.62 -46.33
C MET A 1 38.01 16.63 -45.25
N VAL A 2 38.81 15.61 -44.91
CA VAL A 2 38.48 14.63 -43.84
C VAL A 2 38.34 15.24 -42.44
N HIS A 3 39.17 16.22 -42.06
CA HIS A 3 39.10 16.87 -40.74
C HIS A 3 37.89 17.80 -40.54
N LEU A 4 37.30 18.34 -41.62
CA LEU A 4 36.09 19.16 -41.55
C LEU A 4 34.85 18.27 -41.35
N ALA A 5 34.81 17.11 -42.03
CA ALA A 5 33.78 16.10 -41.85
C ALA A 5 33.81 15.48 -40.44
N LEU A 6 35.00 15.22 -39.87
CA LEU A 6 35.12 14.67 -38.51
C LEU A 6 34.62 15.64 -37.43
N ARG A 7 34.82 16.95 -37.64
CA ARG A 7 34.26 17.99 -36.75
C ARG A 7 32.74 18.13 -36.90
N MET A 8 32.19 17.92 -38.09
CA MET A 8 30.74 17.95 -38.33
C MET A 8 30.00 16.76 -37.69
N VAL A 9 30.61 15.57 -37.66
CA VAL A 9 30.05 14.39 -36.95
C VAL A 9 30.03 14.63 -35.43
N ALA A 10 31.03 15.32 -34.88
CA ALA A 10 31.05 15.68 -33.45
C ALA A 10 30.01 16.76 -33.07
N VAL A 11 29.57 17.60 -34.01
CA VAL A 11 28.53 18.63 -33.76
C VAL A 11 27.11 18.05 -33.88
N VAL A 12 26.87 17.03 -34.71
CA VAL A 12 25.57 16.34 -34.78
C VAL A 12 25.34 15.40 -33.59
N ALA A 13 26.41 14.88 -32.97
CA ALA A 13 26.33 14.14 -31.71
C ALA A 13 25.95 15.04 -30.50
N ALA A 14 25.96 16.36 -30.65
CA ALA A 14 25.59 17.30 -29.59
C ALA A 14 24.13 17.80 -29.65
N LEU A 15 23.35 17.41 -30.68
CA LEU A 15 22.00 17.97 -30.94
C LEU A 15 20.92 16.93 -31.29
N GLY A 16 21.22 15.63 -31.24
CA GLY A 16 20.27 14.57 -31.63
C GLY A 16 20.29 13.39 -30.68
N GLY A 17 19.63 13.55 -29.53
CA GLY A 17 19.51 12.49 -28.51
C GLY A 17 18.63 12.83 -27.31
N MET A 18 17.78 13.87 -27.39
CA MET A 18 16.57 13.90 -26.56
C MET A 18 15.59 12.89 -27.15
N MET A 19 15.57 11.68 -26.59
CA MET A 19 14.41 10.76 -26.48
C MET A 19 14.92 9.34 -26.20
N ALA A 20 15.44 9.12 -25.00
CA ALA A 20 14.99 7.95 -24.27
C ALA A 20 13.83 8.43 -23.40
N PRO A 21 12.67 7.74 -23.31
CA PRO A 21 11.90 7.92 -22.10
C PRO A 21 12.87 7.51 -20.99
N ALA A 22 13.22 8.46 -20.13
CA ALA A 22 13.58 8.13 -18.77
C ALA A 22 12.35 7.36 -18.26
N GLN A 23 12.38 6.04 -18.43
CA GLN A 23 11.46 5.16 -17.74
C GLN A 23 11.76 5.44 -16.27
N ALA A 24 10.86 6.23 -15.68
CA ALA A 24 10.99 6.78 -14.36
C ALA A 24 11.23 5.61 -13.41
N GLN A 25 12.47 5.42 -13.01
CA GLN A 25 12.83 4.58 -11.89
C GLN A 25 12.78 5.48 -10.66
N SER A 26 11.59 6.00 -10.34
CA SER A 26 11.37 6.85 -9.18
C SER A 26 10.51 6.09 -8.15
N PRO A 27 10.87 6.10 -6.85
CA PRO A 27 10.03 5.51 -5.80
C PRO A 27 8.65 6.16 -5.69
N ALA A 28 8.51 7.43 -6.07
CA ALA A 28 7.23 8.15 -6.01
C ALA A 28 6.22 7.64 -7.06
N ASP A 29 6.66 7.22 -8.24
CA ASP A 29 5.81 6.54 -9.24
C ASP A 29 5.44 5.10 -8.81
N PHE A 30 6.30 4.43 -8.03
CA PHE A 30 6.00 3.20 -7.32
C PHE A 30 4.95 3.42 -6.21
N PHE A 31 5.04 4.49 -5.44
CA PHE A 31 4.06 4.79 -4.38
C PHE A 31 2.77 5.42 -4.92
N ALA A 32 2.78 6.11 -6.06
CA ALA A 32 1.59 6.53 -6.79
C ALA A 32 0.92 5.35 -7.50
N ALA A 33 1.68 4.34 -7.94
CA ALA A 33 1.15 3.02 -8.27
C ALA A 33 0.66 2.24 -7.01
N LEU A 34 1.25 2.47 -5.84
CA LEU A 34 0.93 1.77 -4.58
C LEU A 34 -0.26 2.38 -3.81
N PHE A 35 -0.50 3.69 -3.92
CA PHE A 35 -1.47 4.43 -3.11
C PHE A 35 -2.33 5.41 -3.91
N GLY A 36 -2.29 5.33 -5.23
CA GLY A 36 -3.23 6.06 -6.09
C GLY A 36 -2.79 7.49 -6.38
N GLY A 37 -1.73 7.62 -7.17
CA GLY A 37 -1.54 8.80 -8.02
C GLY A 37 -2.86 9.07 -8.71
N LEU A 38 -3.35 10.30 -8.59
CA LEU A 38 -4.67 10.73 -9.05
C LEU A 38 -5.01 10.08 -10.40
N VAL A 39 -5.89 9.09 -10.32
CA VAL A 39 -6.18 8.09 -11.35
C VAL A 39 -6.35 8.77 -12.70
N ARG A 40 -5.44 8.52 -13.64
CA ARG A 40 -5.67 8.87 -15.03
C ARG A 40 -6.58 7.78 -15.62
N PRO A 41 -7.85 8.05 -15.98
CA PRO A 41 -8.72 7.01 -16.49
C PRO A 41 -8.19 6.52 -17.83
N GLN A 42 -7.89 5.22 -17.90
CA GLN A 42 -7.63 4.52 -19.14
C GLN A 42 -8.97 4.34 -19.87
N PRO A 43 -9.11 4.67 -21.17
CA PRO A 43 -10.33 4.38 -21.92
C PRO A 43 -10.51 2.86 -22.00
N GLN A 44 -11.40 2.30 -21.18
CA GLN A 44 -11.81 0.91 -21.30
C GLN A 44 -12.80 0.83 -22.46
N ALA A 45 -12.41 0.16 -23.55
CA ALA A 45 -13.35 -0.22 -24.59
C ALA A 45 -14.42 -1.13 -23.97
N ALA A 46 -15.70 -0.74 -24.14
CA ALA A 46 -16.84 -1.45 -23.60
C ALA A 46 -16.85 -2.91 -24.07
N ARG A 47 -16.80 -3.85 -23.13
CA ARG A 47 -17.01 -5.27 -23.39
C ARG A 47 -18.48 -5.57 -23.05
N PRO A 48 -19.20 -6.37 -23.84
CA PRO A 48 -20.57 -6.75 -23.52
C PRO A 48 -20.59 -7.43 -22.14
N MET A 49 -21.41 -6.92 -21.22
CA MET A 49 -21.59 -7.49 -19.90
C MET A 49 -22.52 -8.70 -20.02
N ASP A 50 -21.95 -9.91 -20.03
CA ASP A 50 -22.70 -11.09 -19.63
C ASP A 50 -22.99 -10.96 -18.13
N VAL A 51 -24.28 -10.90 -17.79
CA VAL A 51 -24.77 -10.75 -16.41
C VAL A 51 -24.46 -12.04 -15.66
N LEU A 52 -23.27 -12.10 -15.06
CA LEU A 52 -22.95 -13.12 -14.07
C LEU A 52 -23.77 -12.80 -12.80
N PRO A 53 -24.45 -13.78 -12.17
CA PRO A 53 -25.12 -13.56 -10.91
C PRO A 53 -24.13 -12.98 -9.89
N PRO A 54 -24.57 -12.12 -8.96
CA PRO A 54 -23.68 -11.56 -7.96
C PRO A 54 -23.10 -12.72 -7.16
N MET A 55 -21.84 -13.06 -7.42
CA MET A 55 -21.05 -13.80 -6.45
C MET A 55 -20.96 -12.89 -5.24
N GLU A 56 -21.68 -13.25 -4.18
CA GLU A 56 -21.40 -12.75 -2.85
C GLU A 56 -19.92 -13.02 -2.62
N ALA A 57 -19.10 -11.97 -2.74
CA ALA A 57 -17.70 -12.07 -2.40
C ALA A 57 -17.68 -12.38 -0.91
N GLU A 58 -17.51 -13.66 -0.56
CA GLU A 58 -17.23 -14.13 0.78
C GLU A 58 -16.03 -13.32 1.25
N ARG A 59 -16.32 -12.23 1.97
CA ARG A 59 -15.28 -11.31 2.40
C ARG A 59 -14.47 -12.15 3.38
N PRO A 60 -13.19 -12.45 3.10
CA PRO A 60 -12.41 -13.24 4.03
C PRO A 60 -12.51 -12.53 5.38
N THR A 61 -13.05 -13.22 6.38
CA THR A 61 -13.15 -12.75 7.75
C THR A 61 -11.71 -12.62 8.25
N ARG A 62 -11.09 -11.48 7.94
CA ARG A 62 -9.73 -11.19 8.36
C ARG A 62 -9.81 -10.85 9.83
N THR A 63 -9.25 -11.73 10.66
CA THR A 63 -9.04 -11.44 12.07
C THR A 63 -8.15 -10.21 12.18
N VAL A 64 -8.68 -9.14 12.76
CA VAL A 64 -7.93 -7.92 13.06
C VAL A 64 -7.52 -7.97 14.52
N ALA A 65 -6.27 -7.60 14.81
CA ALA A 65 -5.79 -7.39 16.18
C ALA A 65 -5.82 -5.89 16.49
N TYR A 66 -6.27 -5.54 17.69
CA TYR A 66 -6.29 -4.19 18.22
C TYR A 66 -5.44 -4.15 19.49
N CYS A 67 -4.53 -3.20 19.57
CA CYS A 67 -3.82 -2.91 20.82
C CYS A 67 -4.60 -1.83 21.56
N VAL A 68 -5.06 -2.16 22.77
CA VAL A 68 -5.86 -1.27 23.62
C VAL A 68 -5.03 -0.88 24.83
N ARG A 69 -4.91 0.42 25.09
CA ARG A 69 -4.30 0.96 26.31
C ARG A 69 -5.32 0.92 27.45
N MET A 70 -4.95 0.33 28.58
CA MET A 70 -5.88 0.10 29.68
C MET A 70 -6.15 1.33 30.56
N CYS A 71 -5.30 2.35 30.49
CA CYS A 71 -5.49 3.57 31.30
C CYS A 71 -6.62 4.47 30.77
N ASP A 72 -6.82 4.51 29.45
CA ASP A 72 -7.75 5.43 28.78
C ASP A 72 -8.64 4.77 27.72
N GLY A 73 -8.46 3.48 27.45
CA GLY A 73 -9.25 2.73 26.47
C GLY A 73 -8.94 3.07 25.01
N HIS A 74 -7.95 3.94 24.74
CA HIS A 74 -7.57 4.25 23.36
C HIS A 74 -7.00 2.99 22.70
N TYR A 75 -7.51 2.67 21.51
CA TYR A 75 -7.09 1.52 20.73
C TYR A 75 -6.57 1.93 19.36
N PHE A 76 -5.75 1.06 18.76
CA PHE A 76 -5.35 1.17 17.36
C PHE A 76 -5.27 -0.23 16.72
N PRO A 77 -5.62 -0.34 15.42
CA PRO A 77 -5.49 -1.60 14.70
C PRO A 77 -4.02 -1.92 14.44
N MET A 78 -3.66 -3.19 14.57
CA MET A 78 -2.33 -3.69 14.30
C MET A 78 -2.21 -4.15 12.84
N SER A 79 -1.03 -3.95 12.25
CA SER A 79 -0.75 -4.38 10.87
C SER A 79 -0.66 -5.90 10.71
N THR A 80 -0.38 -6.63 11.80
CA THR A 80 -0.24 -8.10 11.82
C THR A 80 -0.82 -8.69 13.10
N THR A 81 -1.38 -9.89 13.01
CA THR A 81 -1.82 -10.69 14.17
C THR A 81 -0.68 -11.49 14.82
N GLU A 82 0.42 -11.68 14.09
CA GLU A 82 1.64 -12.37 14.56
C GLU A 82 2.37 -11.55 15.61
N ASP A 83 2.75 -12.19 16.72
CA ASP A 83 3.43 -11.56 17.86
C ASP A 83 2.74 -10.28 18.36
N ALA A 84 1.41 -10.21 18.22
CA ALA A 84 0.65 -9.00 18.51
C ALA A 84 0.85 -8.54 19.95
N ASP A 85 0.93 -9.46 20.92
CA ASP A 85 1.11 -9.12 22.32
C ASP A 85 2.47 -8.45 22.57
N ALA A 86 3.55 -9.02 22.03
CA ALA A 86 4.90 -8.44 22.13
C ALA A 86 5.00 -7.08 21.43
N LYS A 87 4.39 -6.95 20.24
CA LYS A 87 4.35 -5.69 19.49
C LYS A 87 3.51 -4.63 20.20
N CYS A 88 2.36 -4.99 20.74
CA CYS A 88 1.51 -4.09 21.51
C CYS A 88 2.24 -3.56 22.74
N ALA A 89 2.95 -4.43 23.48
CA ALA A 89 3.81 -4.03 24.58
C ALA A 89 4.96 -3.10 24.11
N ALA A 90 5.58 -3.38 22.96
CA ALA A 90 6.64 -2.54 22.39
C ALA A 90 6.13 -1.15 21.95
N PHE A 91 4.90 -1.05 21.46
CA PHE A 91 4.27 0.24 21.11
C PHE A 91 3.85 1.04 22.34
N CYS A 92 3.54 0.37 23.44
CA CYS A 92 3.05 0.98 24.67
C CYS A 92 3.99 0.70 25.87
N PRO A 93 5.28 1.09 25.84
CA PRO A 93 6.26 0.67 26.85
C PRO A 93 6.00 1.22 28.26
N ASN A 94 5.26 2.33 28.38
CA ASN A 94 4.98 3.00 29.64
C ASN A 94 3.50 2.88 30.07
N ALA A 95 2.73 2.01 29.41
CA ALA A 95 1.32 1.83 29.70
C ALA A 95 0.96 0.33 29.68
N GLU A 96 0.04 -0.09 30.56
CA GLU A 96 -0.53 -1.42 30.43
C GLU A 96 -1.39 -1.44 29.15
N ALA A 97 -1.05 -2.32 28.22
CA ALA A 97 -1.77 -2.51 26.98
C ALA A 97 -2.06 -3.99 26.75
N ARG A 98 -3.18 -4.30 26.09
CA ARG A 98 -3.52 -5.68 25.70
C ARG A 98 -4.07 -5.76 24.30
N VAL A 99 -4.01 -6.97 23.76
CA VAL A 99 -4.50 -7.28 22.42
C VAL A 99 -5.91 -7.83 22.47
N PHE A 100 -6.77 -7.29 21.63
CA PHE A 100 -8.12 -7.78 21.35
C PHE A 100 -8.19 -8.20 19.89
N ARG A 101 -8.88 -9.31 19.59
CA ARG A 101 -8.98 -9.87 18.23
C ARG A 101 -10.45 -10.02 17.83
N GLY A 102 -10.80 -9.54 16.64
CA GLY A 102 -12.20 -9.48 16.18
C GLY A 102 -12.35 -9.51 14.66
N GLY A 103 -13.59 -9.39 14.18
CA GLY A 103 -13.98 -9.52 12.78
C GLY A 103 -13.74 -8.27 11.91
N GLY A 104 -13.25 -7.19 12.51
CA GLY A 104 -12.89 -5.96 11.80
C GLY A 104 -13.38 -4.66 12.45
N VAL A 105 -14.13 -4.75 13.54
CA VAL A 105 -14.39 -3.64 14.45
C VAL A 105 -13.85 -3.99 15.85
N ILE A 106 -13.79 -3.02 16.77
CA ILE A 106 -13.32 -3.28 18.14
C ILE A 106 -14.45 -3.84 19.02
N ASP A 107 -15.72 -3.48 18.73
CA ASP A 107 -16.88 -3.81 19.56
C ASP A 107 -17.20 -5.32 19.58
N ASP A 108 -16.73 -6.07 18.58
CA ASP A 108 -16.87 -7.53 18.48
C ASP A 108 -15.57 -8.27 18.85
N ALA A 109 -14.53 -7.55 19.27
CA ALA A 109 -13.22 -8.12 19.55
C ALA A 109 -13.12 -8.65 20.98
N ALA A 110 -12.34 -9.72 21.15
CA ALA A 110 -12.09 -10.31 22.45
C ALA A 110 -10.59 -10.47 22.73
N SER A 111 -10.19 -10.24 23.98
CA SER A 111 -8.86 -10.61 24.48
C SER A 111 -8.79 -12.12 24.75
N ALA A 112 -7.57 -12.67 24.81
CA ALA A 112 -7.32 -14.07 25.18
C ALA A 112 -7.92 -14.45 26.54
N ASP A 113 -8.09 -13.48 27.43
CA ASP A 113 -8.66 -13.67 28.76
C ASP A 113 -10.21 -13.66 28.77
N GLY A 114 -10.87 -13.53 27.62
CA GLY A 114 -12.34 -13.46 27.50
C GLY A 114 -12.96 -12.09 27.80
N ARG A 115 -12.15 -11.01 27.77
CA ARG A 115 -12.66 -9.63 27.90
C ARG A 115 -13.10 -9.11 26.52
N SER A 116 -14.25 -8.43 26.49
CA SER A 116 -14.81 -7.70 25.35
C SER A 116 -14.97 -6.23 25.69
#